data_AF-A0A838RI92-F1
#
_entry.id   AF-A0A838RI92-F1
#
_cell.length_a   1.000
_cell.length_b   1.000
_cell.length_c   1.000
_cell.angle_alpha   90.00
_cell.angle_beta   90.00
_cell.angle_gamma   90.00
#
_symmetry.space_group_name_H-M   'P 1'
#
loop_
_entity.id
_entity.type
_entity.pdbx_description
1 polymer ?
#
loop_
_entity_poly.entity_id
_entity_poly.type
_entity_poly.pdbx_seq_one_letter_code
_entity_poly.pdbx_strand_id
1 'polypeptide(L)'
;MPHRYRLLHLLLVAGCSATPSAIPSPSSGELPIAKIQGKGHLSRLTGRTVTTSGVVTAAGSDGFYLQDPEGDGDEATSDGLFVATGALGSVAAGDRVRVTGQVTELVPGGAATGNLSLTRIAAPNFTVLSRNSALPEPVVIGSGGRVPPAKLVISPDEQPVDLRLPGQAAANRFNPDTDALDFFEALEGMRVTIQDPVAISATRTFGGGAAEVFALPDRGRHIVPPSQRTERGGLYLRSGPHNRGNQNPGRMKIYFDRRLFPAPVPPIAVGARLGDVTGVVSYGFGNFEVRATAPFEVGPTRLLRERTSLAGTGDQLSVASYNVLNLSARPEDAAQRRALAAQIVENLKTPDIVALQEIQDNSGETDDGTTDAGATLRVLTRAVVAAGGPEYSFFDVAPADGRAGGAPGGNIRNAFLYRSGRVRLISFASLTPDSLAAAGAQAARA
;
A
#
# COMPACT_ATOMS: atom_id res chain seq x y z
N MET A 1 53.79 -66.57 16.11
CA MET A 1 54.08 -66.24 14.69
C MET A 1 52.83 -66.57 13.90
N PRO A 2 52.20 -65.58 13.25
CA PRO A 2 52.31 -65.55 11.78
C PRO A 2 52.30 -64.14 11.15
N HIS A 3 53.01 -64.07 10.02
CA HIS A 3 52.81 -63.31 8.79
C HIS A 3 52.05 -61.96 8.81
N ARG A 4 52.83 -60.90 8.57
CA ARG A 4 52.41 -59.65 7.91
C ARG A 4 52.15 -59.93 6.43
N TYR A 5 51.12 -59.34 5.81
CA TYR A 5 51.20 -58.65 4.51
C TYR A 5 50.01 -57.69 4.32
N ARG A 6 50.27 -56.62 3.57
CA ARG A 6 49.65 -55.29 3.58
C ARG A 6 48.34 -55.23 2.79
N LEU A 7 47.38 -54.45 3.32
CA LEU A 7 46.15 -54.03 2.65
C LEU A 7 46.45 -52.78 1.79
N LEU A 8 46.32 -52.90 0.47
CA LEU A 8 46.40 -51.80 -0.49
C LEU A 8 44.99 -51.22 -0.69
N HIS A 9 44.73 -50.04 -0.14
CA HIS A 9 43.52 -49.27 -0.47
C HIS A 9 43.75 -48.52 -1.79
N LEU A 10 43.00 -48.90 -2.84
CA LEU A 10 42.91 -48.13 -4.08
C LEU A 10 41.65 -47.27 -4.02
N LEU A 11 41.82 -45.99 -3.73
CA LEU A 11 40.76 -44.97 -3.80
C LEU A 11 40.63 -44.52 -5.26
N LEU A 12 39.50 -44.81 -5.92
CA LEU A 12 39.16 -44.16 -7.19
C LEU A 12 38.60 -42.76 -6.88
N VAL A 13 39.37 -41.73 -7.18
CA VAL A 13 38.89 -40.34 -7.23
C VAL A 13 38.47 -40.06 -8.67
N ALA A 14 37.16 -40.04 -8.93
CA ALA A 14 36.62 -39.49 -10.17
C ALA A 14 36.58 -37.96 -10.04
N GLY A 15 37.51 -37.29 -10.70
CA GLY A 15 37.54 -35.84 -10.82
C GLY A 15 36.47 -35.34 -11.78
N CYS A 16 35.46 -34.66 -11.26
CA CYS A 16 34.64 -33.74 -12.04
C CYS A 16 35.19 -32.33 -11.82
N SER A 17 35.96 -31.85 -12.78
CA SER A 17 36.49 -30.48 -12.83
C SER A 17 35.38 -29.50 -13.19
N ALA A 18 34.69 -28.98 -12.17
CA ALA A 18 34.00 -27.70 -12.26
C ALA A 18 34.99 -26.62 -11.80
N THR A 19 35.43 -25.76 -12.71
CA THR A 19 36.13 -24.53 -12.35
C THR A 19 35.16 -23.65 -11.55
N PRO A 20 35.44 -23.31 -10.29
CA PRO A 20 34.71 -22.24 -9.64
C PRO A 20 35.11 -20.94 -10.30
N SER A 21 34.15 -20.21 -10.88
CA SER A 21 34.35 -18.80 -11.21
C SER A 21 34.62 -18.08 -9.89
N ALA A 22 35.88 -17.67 -9.69
CA ALA A 22 36.27 -16.92 -8.51
C ALA A 22 35.67 -15.51 -8.60
N ILE A 23 34.64 -15.25 -7.80
CA ILE A 23 34.16 -13.90 -7.52
C ILE A 23 35.20 -13.25 -6.59
N PRO A 24 35.71 -12.05 -6.88
CA PRO A 24 36.69 -11.41 -6.01
C PRO A 24 36.06 -11.13 -4.63
N SER A 25 36.72 -11.60 -3.57
CA SER A 25 36.41 -11.15 -2.20
C SER A 25 36.56 -9.63 -2.11
N PRO A 26 35.75 -8.92 -1.30
CA PRO A 26 35.84 -7.48 -1.17
C PRO A 26 37.28 -7.08 -0.80
N SER A 27 37.91 -6.23 -1.61
CA SER A 27 39.24 -5.69 -1.32
C SER A 27 39.19 -4.94 0.00
N SER A 28 40.25 -5.04 0.83
CA SER A 28 40.38 -4.32 2.10
C SER A 28 40.07 -2.82 1.92
N GLY A 29 38.85 -2.40 2.23
CA GLY A 29 38.33 -1.05 1.96
C GLY A 29 36.86 -0.98 1.51
N GLU A 30 36.28 -2.08 1.00
CA GLU A 30 34.83 -2.15 0.77
C GLU A 30 34.06 -2.62 1.99
N LEU A 31 32.87 -2.05 2.20
CA LEU A 31 31.90 -2.52 3.18
C LEU A 31 30.78 -3.27 2.47
N PRO A 32 30.40 -4.48 2.95
CA PRO A 32 29.19 -5.16 2.49
C PRO A 32 27.96 -4.29 2.71
N ILE A 33 26.96 -4.40 1.82
CA ILE A 33 25.71 -3.64 1.93
C ILE A 33 25.00 -3.91 3.27
N ALA A 34 24.99 -5.17 3.73
CA ALA A 34 24.46 -5.53 5.05
C ALA A 34 25.13 -4.80 6.23
N LYS A 35 26.40 -4.38 6.11
CA LYS A 35 27.07 -3.56 7.14
C LYS A 35 26.71 -2.08 7.04
N ILE A 36 26.33 -1.61 5.85
CA ILE A 36 25.81 -0.25 5.66
C ILE A 36 24.40 -0.16 6.23
N GLN A 37 23.54 -1.12 5.92
CA GLN A 37 22.19 -1.22 6.48
C GLN A 37 22.25 -1.44 8.00
N GLY A 38 22.85 -2.55 8.42
CA GLY A 38 22.89 -2.94 9.82
C GLY A 38 21.57 -3.52 10.34
N LYS A 39 21.54 -3.83 11.64
CA LYS A 39 20.38 -4.42 12.34
C LYS A 39 19.61 -3.34 13.08
N GLY A 40 18.85 -2.53 12.35
CA GLY A 40 18.06 -1.44 12.91
C GLY A 40 17.56 -0.49 11.83
N HIS A 41 16.53 0.29 12.16
CA HIS A 41 15.90 1.27 11.25
C HIS A 41 16.78 2.48 10.87
N LEU A 42 18.03 2.53 11.35
CA LEU A 42 18.99 3.56 10.97
C LEU A 42 20.38 2.97 10.81
N SER A 43 21.05 3.39 9.75
CA SER A 43 22.45 3.07 9.56
C SER A 43 23.33 3.76 10.62
N ARG A 44 24.15 2.96 11.32
CA ARG A 44 25.23 3.46 12.18
C ARG A 44 26.37 4.14 11.40
N LEU A 45 26.33 4.06 10.07
CA LEU A 45 27.29 4.71 9.18
C LEU A 45 26.76 6.02 8.61
N THR A 46 25.56 6.48 8.99
CA THR A 46 25.01 7.77 8.56
C THR A 46 26.04 8.90 8.70
N GLY A 47 26.20 9.67 7.62
CA GLY A 47 27.16 10.77 7.51
C GLY A 47 28.57 10.33 7.07
N ARG A 48 28.90 9.03 7.12
CA ARG A 48 30.19 8.50 6.68
C ARG A 48 30.21 8.24 5.18
N THR A 49 31.37 8.45 4.58
CA THR A 49 31.64 7.99 3.20
C THR A 49 32.09 6.54 3.23
N VAL A 50 31.46 5.72 2.39
CA VAL A 50 31.72 4.28 2.28
C VAL A 50 31.94 3.90 0.82
N THR A 51 32.62 2.79 0.59
CA THR A 51 32.69 2.14 -0.73
C THR A 51 32.05 0.77 -0.62
N THR A 52 31.18 0.43 -1.57
CA THR A 52 30.54 -0.89 -1.66
C THR A 52 30.37 -1.29 -3.12
N SER A 53 30.03 -2.55 -3.37
CA SER A 53 29.74 -3.06 -4.70
C SER A 53 28.55 -4.01 -4.69
N GLY A 54 27.88 -4.13 -5.83
CA GLY A 54 26.71 -5.00 -5.96
C GLY A 54 26.18 -5.04 -7.39
N VAL A 55 25.10 -5.76 -7.60
CA VAL A 55 24.37 -5.83 -8.87
C VAL A 55 23.16 -4.92 -8.81
N VAL A 56 22.95 -4.14 -9.87
CA VAL A 56 21.78 -3.29 -10.00
C VAL A 56 20.56 -4.14 -10.28
N THR A 57 19.56 -4.09 -9.39
CA THR A 57 18.33 -4.89 -9.49
C THR A 57 17.18 -4.13 -10.13
N ALA A 58 17.20 -2.79 -10.02
CA ALA A 58 16.22 -1.89 -10.61
C ALA A 58 16.84 -0.49 -10.78
N ALA A 59 16.44 0.24 -11.83
CA ALA A 59 16.99 1.55 -12.16
C ALA A 59 15.85 2.57 -12.40
N GLY A 60 15.74 3.56 -11.51
CA GLY A 60 14.73 4.64 -11.57
C GLY A 60 15.27 5.92 -12.21
N SER A 61 14.55 7.03 -12.13
CA SER A 61 15.00 8.30 -12.74
C SER A 61 16.14 8.99 -11.97
N ASP A 62 16.14 8.84 -10.65
CA ASP A 62 16.96 9.58 -9.68
C ASP A 62 18.02 8.70 -9.00
N GLY A 63 18.14 7.44 -9.42
CA GLY A 63 19.07 6.48 -8.86
C GLY A 63 18.72 5.04 -9.20
N PHE A 64 19.39 4.11 -8.55
CA PHE A 64 19.22 2.67 -8.78
C PHE A 64 19.30 1.87 -7.48
N TYR A 65 18.65 0.72 -7.46
CA TYR A 65 18.73 -0.27 -6.38
C TYR A 65 19.93 -1.16 -6.62
N LEU A 66 20.82 -1.23 -5.64
CA LEU A 66 22.05 -2.01 -5.66
C LEU A 66 21.93 -3.10 -4.59
N GLN A 67 22.19 -4.35 -4.96
CA GLN A 67 22.12 -5.47 -4.03
C GLN A 67 23.38 -6.33 -4.10
N ASP A 68 23.86 -6.77 -2.95
CA ASP A 68 24.93 -7.76 -2.84
C ASP A 68 24.35 -9.11 -3.32
N PRO A 69 24.86 -9.69 -4.43
CA PRO A 69 24.31 -10.92 -4.97
C PRO A 69 24.64 -12.16 -4.13
N GLU A 70 25.69 -12.08 -3.29
CA GLU A 70 26.03 -13.14 -2.34
C GLU A 70 25.26 -12.99 -1.03
N GLY A 71 25.07 -11.74 -0.59
CA GLY A 71 24.49 -11.39 0.69
C GLY A 71 25.31 -11.87 1.89
N ASP A 72 24.84 -11.59 3.11
CA ASP A 72 25.50 -12.07 4.33
C ASP A 72 24.79 -13.25 5.03
N GLY A 73 23.61 -13.64 4.52
CA GLY A 73 22.82 -14.76 5.01
C GLY A 73 22.11 -14.49 6.34
N ASP A 74 22.06 -13.23 6.79
CA ASP A 74 21.40 -12.82 8.03
C ASP A 74 20.08 -12.12 7.72
N GLU A 75 18.96 -12.77 8.03
CA GLU A 75 17.62 -12.25 7.77
C GLU A 75 17.28 -10.95 8.51
N ALA A 76 18.12 -10.50 9.44
CA ALA A 76 17.99 -9.24 10.16
C ALA A 76 18.80 -8.09 9.56
N THR A 77 19.43 -8.27 8.40
CA THR A 77 20.12 -7.21 7.66
C THR A 77 19.74 -7.26 6.19
N SER A 78 19.48 -6.08 5.61
CA SER A 78 19.26 -6.00 4.18
C SER A 78 20.57 -6.05 3.40
N ASP A 79 20.60 -6.85 2.32
CA ASP A 79 21.69 -6.89 1.34
C ASP A 79 21.49 -5.90 0.19
N GLY A 80 20.40 -5.13 0.20
CA GLY A 80 20.05 -4.12 -0.79
C GLY A 80 20.09 -2.71 -0.23
N LEU A 81 20.30 -1.72 -1.09
CA LEU A 81 20.07 -0.31 -0.76
C LEU A 81 19.79 0.50 -2.03
N PHE A 82 19.30 1.73 -1.86
CA PHE A 82 19.18 2.69 -2.97
C PHE A 82 20.43 3.56 -3.10
N VAL A 83 20.90 3.77 -4.32
CA VAL A 83 21.97 4.71 -4.66
C VAL A 83 21.36 5.92 -5.36
N ALA A 84 21.31 7.05 -4.66
CA ALA A 84 20.72 8.30 -5.14
C ALA A 84 21.74 9.11 -5.95
N THR A 85 21.61 9.11 -7.27
CA THR A 85 22.52 9.82 -8.19
C THR A 85 21.98 11.18 -8.63
N GLY A 86 20.69 11.47 -8.40
CA GLY A 86 20.00 12.68 -8.88
C GLY A 86 19.61 12.60 -10.36
N ALA A 87 20.41 11.94 -11.19
CA ALA A 87 20.07 11.49 -12.54
C ALA A 87 20.75 10.13 -12.81
N LEU A 88 20.00 9.16 -13.36
CA LEU A 88 20.43 7.76 -13.47
C LEU A 88 21.74 7.53 -14.26
N GLY A 89 22.11 8.42 -15.18
CA GLY A 89 23.26 8.20 -16.06
C GLY A 89 23.08 6.96 -16.96
N SER A 90 24.15 6.20 -17.20
CA SER A 90 24.16 5.00 -18.07
C SER A 90 24.23 3.69 -17.26
N VAL A 91 23.32 3.52 -16.30
CA VAL A 91 23.18 2.33 -15.45
C VAL A 91 21.86 1.64 -15.71
N ALA A 92 21.87 0.31 -15.78
CA ALA A 92 20.70 -0.54 -15.99
C ALA A 92 20.72 -1.76 -15.06
N ALA A 93 19.57 -2.41 -14.92
CA ALA A 93 19.49 -3.70 -14.22
C ALA A 93 20.45 -4.73 -14.85
N GLY A 94 21.14 -5.50 -14.00
CA GLY A 94 22.18 -6.46 -14.38
C GLY A 94 23.60 -5.86 -14.40
N ASP A 95 23.78 -4.56 -14.25
CA ASP A 95 25.12 -3.98 -14.12
C ASP A 95 25.71 -4.28 -12.75
N ARG A 96 26.95 -4.76 -12.69
CA ARG A 96 27.71 -4.80 -11.43
C ARG A 96 28.42 -3.47 -11.26
N VAL A 97 28.17 -2.79 -10.16
CA VAL A 97 28.64 -1.43 -9.92
C VAL A 97 29.44 -1.37 -8.63
N ARG A 98 30.55 -0.64 -8.65
CA ARG A 98 31.27 -0.17 -7.46
C ARG A 98 30.87 1.27 -7.20
N VAL A 99 30.43 1.58 -5.99
CA VAL A 99 29.98 2.92 -5.61
C VAL A 99 30.72 3.40 -4.37
N THR A 100 31.15 4.66 -4.39
CA THR A 100 31.66 5.39 -3.24
C THR A 100 30.78 6.61 -3.02
N GLY A 101 30.24 6.78 -1.83
CA GLY A 101 29.37 7.91 -1.51
C GLY A 101 29.06 8.01 -0.02
N GLN A 102 28.26 9.00 0.36
CA GLN A 102 27.88 9.22 1.75
C GLN A 102 26.64 8.40 2.11
N VAL A 103 26.66 7.70 3.23
CA VAL A 103 25.46 7.05 3.78
C VAL A 103 24.54 8.12 4.37
N THR A 104 23.27 8.13 3.97
CA THR A 104 22.26 9.08 4.44
C THR A 104 20.94 8.40 4.69
N GLU A 105 20.13 8.99 5.57
CA GLU A 105 18.74 8.62 5.81
C GLU A 105 17.81 9.56 5.04
N LEU A 106 16.91 9.02 4.24
CA LEU A 106 15.88 9.80 3.55
C LEU A 106 14.51 9.52 4.15
N VAL A 107 13.86 10.52 4.73
CA VAL A 107 12.44 10.42 5.12
C VAL A 107 11.55 10.85 3.95
N PRO A 108 10.77 9.93 3.33
CA PRO A 108 9.87 10.30 2.24
C PRO A 108 8.84 11.33 2.70
N GLY A 109 8.71 12.44 1.96
CA GLY A 109 7.85 13.57 2.35
C GLY A 109 8.42 14.51 3.43
N GLY A 110 9.62 14.22 3.94
CA GLY A 110 10.35 15.06 4.90
C GLY A 110 10.13 14.67 6.37
N ALA A 111 11.03 15.11 7.24
CA ALA A 111 11.12 14.68 8.64
C ALA A 111 9.86 15.00 9.48
N ALA A 112 9.07 16.00 9.09
CA ALA A 112 7.85 16.38 9.81
C ALA A 112 6.69 15.39 9.62
N THR A 113 6.78 14.48 8.63
CA THR A 113 5.69 13.55 8.29
C THR A 113 5.50 12.41 9.30
N GLY A 114 6.52 12.12 10.12
CA GLY A 114 6.52 10.93 10.98
C GLY A 114 6.71 9.61 10.21
N ASN A 115 7.16 9.68 8.96
CA ASN A 115 7.56 8.50 8.19
C ASN A 115 8.89 7.92 8.69
N LEU A 116 9.09 6.62 8.43
CA LEU A 116 10.40 5.97 8.51
C LEU A 116 11.35 6.54 7.45
N SER A 117 12.66 6.41 7.68
CA SER A 117 13.66 6.72 6.67
C SER A 117 13.95 5.52 5.78
N LEU A 118 14.69 5.80 4.71
CA LEU A 118 15.36 4.82 3.89
C LEU A 118 16.87 5.05 3.96
N THR A 119 17.64 3.99 4.21
CA THR A 119 19.10 4.04 4.13
C THR A 119 19.54 4.07 2.67
N ARG A 120 20.38 5.04 2.31
CA ARG A 120 20.85 5.19 0.92
C ARG A 120 22.27 5.72 0.84
N ILE A 121 22.89 5.50 -0.32
CA ILE A 121 24.13 6.17 -0.70
C ILE A 121 23.77 7.43 -1.51
N ALA A 122 24.20 8.59 -1.03
CA ALA A 122 24.03 9.89 -1.68
C ALA A 122 25.37 10.47 -2.18
N ALA A 123 25.28 11.41 -3.12
CA ALA A 123 26.42 12.00 -3.83
C ALA A 123 27.44 10.95 -4.33
N PRO A 124 26.99 9.89 -5.01
CA PRO A 124 27.86 8.78 -5.37
C PRO A 124 28.80 9.14 -6.52
N ASN A 125 30.03 8.66 -6.43
CA ASN A 125 30.84 8.33 -7.60
C ASN A 125 30.76 6.82 -7.81
N PHE A 126 30.48 6.38 -9.02
CA PHE A 126 30.38 4.95 -9.31
C PHE A 126 31.07 4.55 -10.60
N THR A 127 31.46 3.28 -10.68
CA THR A 127 32.07 2.66 -11.86
C THR A 127 31.35 1.35 -12.14
N VAL A 128 30.98 1.14 -13.40
CA VAL A 128 30.41 -0.13 -13.84
C VAL A 128 31.54 -1.13 -14.06
N LEU A 129 31.56 -2.20 -13.27
CA LEU A 129 32.57 -3.26 -13.30
C LEU A 129 32.27 -4.30 -14.39
N SER A 130 30.99 -4.64 -14.55
CA SER A 130 30.49 -5.56 -15.57
C SER A 130 29.06 -5.22 -15.96
N ARG A 131 28.65 -5.63 -17.16
CA ARG A 131 27.28 -5.47 -17.70
C ARG A 131 26.63 -6.85 -17.80
N ASN A 132 25.29 -6.89 -17.77
CA ASN A 132 24.49 -8.11 -17.99
C ASN A 132 24.82 -9.27 -17.03
N SER A 133 25.17 -8.96 -15.79
CA SER A 133 25.29 -9.93 -14.71
C SER A 133 23.91 -10.51 -14.38
N ALA A 134 23.88 -11.77 -13.92
CA ALA A 134 22.64 -12.34 -13.38
C ALA A 134 22.15 -11.50 -12.20
N LEU A 135 20.83 -11.31 -12.11
CA LEU A 135 20.24 -10.65 -10.95
C LEU A 135 20.29 -11.61 -9.75
N PRO A 136 20.44 -11.09 -8.52
CA PRO A 136 20.22 -11.86 -7.31
C PRO A 136 18.85 -12.56 -7.32
N GLU A 137 18.82 -13.81 -6.83
CA GLU A 137 17.57 -14.51 -6.60
C GLU A 137 16.68 -13.67 -5.65
N PRO A 138 15.38 -13.51 -5.95
CA PRO A 138 14.52 -12.67 -5.13
C PRO A 138 14.22 -13.38 -3.80
N VAL A 139 14.20 -12.61 -2.70
CA VAL A 139 13.66 -13.13 -1.45
C VAL A 139 12.15 -13.31 -1.61
N VAL A 140 11.67 -14.53 -1.36
CA VAL A 140 10.23 -14.84 -1.46
C VAL A 140 9.53 -14.37 -0.19
N ILE A 141 8.54 -13.50 -0.34
CA ILE A 141 7.60 -13.09 0.71
C ILE A 141 6.37 -13.97 0.60
N GLY A 142 6.22 -14.91 1.54
CA GLY A 142 5.22 -15.98 1.50
C GLY A 142 5.76 -17.30 2.06
N SER A 143 5.00 -18.38 1.88
CA SER A 143 5.25 -19.69 2.46
C SER A 143 6.48 -20.38 1.88
N GLY A 144 6.91 -19.97 0.68
CA GLY A 144 8.13 -20.41 0.03
C GLY A 144 9.39 -19.67 0.49
N GLY A 145 9.26 -18.71 1.41
CA GLY A 145 10.38 -17.97 1.98
C GLY A 145 10.01 -17.38 3.33
N ARG A 146 10.07 -16.05 3.44
CA ARG A 146 9.83 -15.33 4.69
C ARG A 146 8.36 -14.92 4.79
N VAL A 147 7.71 -15.25 5.91
CA VAL A 147 6.30 -14.88 6.16
C VAL A 147 6.25 -13.62 7.02
N PRO A 148 5.65 -12.51 6.54
CA PRO A 148 5.54 -11.28 7.33
C PRO A 148 4.76 -11.50 8.63
N PRO A 149 5.15 -10.87 9.76
CA PRO A 149 4.36 -10.89 10.97
C PRO A 149 2.93 -10.37 10.76
N ALA A 150 1.94 -11.16 11.19
CA ALA A 150 0.55 -10.95 10.81
C ALA A 150 -0.24 -9.98 11.71
N LYS A 151 0.32 -9.61 12.87
CA LYS A 151 -0.40 -8.88 13.93
C LYS A 151 0.38 -7.69 14.49
N LEU A 152 1.62 -7.94 14.89
CA LEU A 152 2.43 -6.99 15.62
C LEU A 152 3.13 -6.09 14.60
N VAL A 153 2.84 -4.79 14.68
CA VAL A 153 3.54 -3.78 13.88
C VAL A 153 4.94 -3.62 14.45
N ILE A 154 5.02 -3.41 15.76
CA ILE A 154 6.24 -3.21 16.53
C ILE A 154 5.99 -3.61 18.00
N SER A 155 6.97 -4.22 18.65
CA SER A 155 6.87 -4.73 20.01
C SER A 155 6.85 -3.57 21.02
N PRO A 156 6.14 -3.67 22.16
CA PRO A 156 6.07 -2.56 23.13
C PRO A 156 7.41 -2.17 23.77
N ASP A 157 8.38 -3.08 23.80
CA ASP A 157 9.76 -2.84 24.25
C ASP A 157 10.65 -2.23 23.16
N GLU A 158 10.13 -2.07 21.95
CA GLU A 158 10.73 -1.32 20.86
C GLU A 158 9.90 -0.06 20.60
N GLN A 159 10.50 1.12 20.79
CA GLN A 159 9.84 2.34 20.34
C GLN A 159 10.07 2.46 18.85
N PRO A 160 9.02 2.64 18.01
CA PRO A 160 9.24 2.89 16.59
C PRO A 160 10.17 4.10 16.47
N VAL A 161 11.17 4.01 15.59
CA VAL A 161 12.19 5.05 15.46
C VAL A 161 11.53 6.35 15.00
N ASP A 162 11.37 7.28 15.94
CA ASP A 162 10.97 8.65 15.62
C ASP A 162 12.23 9.47 15.37
N LEU A 163 12.54 9.73 14.11
CA LEU A 163 13.70 10.50 13.69
C LEU A 163 13.68 11.97 14.15
N ARG A 164 12.55 12.43 14.69
CA ARG A 164 12.44 13.73 15.34
C ARG A 164 13.01 13.72 16.76
N LEU A 165 13.23 12.54 17.34
CA LEU A 165 13.68 12.35 18.71
C LEU A 165 15.15 11.85 18.73
N PRO A 166 16.09 12.61 19.33
CA PRO A 166 17.50 12.21 19.34
C PRO A 166 17.73 10.98 20.23
N GLY A 167 18.55 10.03 19.74
CA GLY A 167 19.07 8.92 20.54
C GLY A 167 18.23 7.63 20.57
N GLN A 168 17.11 7.54 19.84
CA GLN A 168 16.23 6.36 19.89
C GLN A 168 16.83 5.09 19.28
N ALA A 169 17.66 5.21 18.24
CA ALA A 169 18.19 4.05 17.52
C ALA A 169 19.17 3.16 18.32
N ALA A 170 19.72 3.64 19.44
CA ALA A 170 20.71 2.88 20.22
C ALA A 170 20.08 1.91 21.25
N ALA A 171 18.78 2.06 21.54
CA ALA A 171 18.09 1.30 22.59
C ALA A 171 17.12 0.23 22.05
N ASN A 172 16.87 0.21 20.74
CA ASN A 172 15.87 -0.67 20.14
C ASN A 172 16.45 -2.07 19.89
N ARG A 173 15.70 -3.08 20.34
CA ARG A 173 15.85 -4.45 19.84
C ARG A 173 15.40 -4.44 18.39
N PHE A 174 15.98 -5.32 17.56
CA PHE A 174 15.60 -5.47 16.16
C PHE A 174 15.32 -6.95 15.92
N ASN A 175 14.06 -7.29 15.65
CA ASN A 175 13.55 -8.65 15.54
C ASN A 175 12.54 -8.80 14.38
N PRO A 176 13.03 -9.07 13.15
CA PRO A 176 12.17 -9.22 11.98
C PRO A 176 11.21 -10.42 12.02
N ASP A 177 11.41 -11.37 12.94
CA ASP A 177 10.53 -12.53 13.09
C ASP A 177 9.23 -12.18 13.85
N THR A 178 9.28 -11.15 14.70
CA THR A 178 8.13 -10.73 15.53
C THR A 178 7.52 -9.43 15.03
N ASP A 179 8.35 -8.50 14.59
CA ASP A 179 7.99 -7.12 14.32
C ASP A 179 7.96 -6.86 12.82
N ALA A 180 6.78 -6.48 12.33
CA ALA A 180 6.61 -6.31 10.89
C ALA A 180 7.39 -5.12 10.34
N LEU A 181 7.60 -4.05 11.12
CA LEU A 181 8.48 -2.97 10.67
C LEU A 181 9.89 -3.50 10.42
N ASP A 182 10.43 -4.28 11.36
CA ASP A 182 11.77 -4.88 11.25
C ASP A 182 11.86 -5.88 10.11
N PHE A 183 10.80 -6.67 9.88
CA PHE A 183 10.70 -7.59 8.76
C PHE A 183 10.93 -6.88 7.43
N PHE A 184 10.27 -5.74 7.22
CA PHE A 184 10.39 -4.99 5.98
C PHE A 184 11.67 -4.16 5.90
N GLU A 185 12.12 -3.62 7.04
CA GLU A 185 13.41 -2.94 7.16
C GLU A 185 14.56 -3.86 6.76
N ALA A 186 14.53 -5.12 7.22
CA ALA A 186 15.50 -6.14 6.85
C ALA A 186 15.44 -6.56 5.37
N LEU A 187 14.45 -6.07 4.61
CA LEU A 187 14.33 -6.28 3.17
C LEU A 187 14.54 -4.98 2.38
N GLU A 188 14.83 -3.85 3.03
CA GLU A 188 14.89 -2.54 2.41
C GLU A 188 15.80 -2.53 1.17
N GLY A 189 15.28 -2.12 0.02
CA GLY A 189 16.06 -2.05 -1.22
C GLY A 189 16.37 -3.40 -1.87
N MET A 190 16.04 -4.53 -1.24
CA MET A 190 16.24 -5.86 -1.80
C MET A 190 15.20 -6.17 -2.88
N ARG A 191 15.61 -7.00 -3.84
CA ARG A 191 14.74 -7.66 -4.80
C ARG A 191 13.96 -8.76 -4.11
N VAL A 192 12.63 -8.70 -4.21
CA VAL A 192 11.69 -9.63 -3.56
C VAL A 192 10.63 -10.11 -4.53
N THR A 193 10.01 -11.24 -4.21
CA THR A 193 8.82 -11.75 -4.89
C THR A 193 7.70 -11.97 -3.88
N ILE A 194 6.57 -11.28 -4.06
CA ILE A 194 5.34 -11.58 -3.31
C ILE A 194 4.72 -12.82 -3.93
N GLN A 195 4.69 -13.91 -3.18
CA GLN A 195 4.19 -15.20 -3.65
C GLN A 195 2.66 -15.23 -3.71
N ASP A 196 2.10 -15.68 -4.84
CA ASP A 196 0.66 -15.96 -5.04
C ASP A 196 -0.29 -14.90 -4.42
N PRO A 197 -0.12 -13.58 -4.67
CA PRO A 197 -0.86 -12.58 -3.91
C PRO A 197 -2.37 -12.58 -4.22
N VAL A 198 -3.18 -12.13 -3.27
CA VAL A 198 -4.57 -11.74 -3.51
C VAL A 198 -4.77 -10.25 -3.24
N ALA A 199 -5.38 -9.54 -4.19
CA ALA A 199 -5.66 -8.11 -4.04
C ALA A 199 -6.72 -7.85 -2.96
N ILE A 200 -6.47 -6.87 -2.10
CA ILE A 200 -7.40 -6.38 -1.06
C ILE A 200 -7.86 -4.93 -1.32
N SER A 201 -7.32 -4.29 -2.36
CA SER A 201 -7.83 -3.04 -2.93
C SER A 201 -7.97 -3.17 -4.45
N ALA A 202 -8.66 -2.22 -5.08
CA ALA A 202 -8.57 -2.05 -6.52
C ALA A 202 -7.30 -1.26 -6.89
N THR A 203 -6.87 -1.33 -8.15
CA THR A 203 -5.83 -0.45 -8.68
C THR A 203 -6.27 1.00 -8.51
N ARG A 204 -5.46 1.79 -7.81
CA ARG A 204 -5.60 3.25 -7.74
C ARG A 204 -4.52 3.88 -8.62
N THR A 205 -4.92 4.66 -9.61
CA THR A 205 -4.01 5.36 -10.51
C THR A 205 -3.82 6.82 -10.07
N PHE A 206 -2.61 7.32 -10.24
CA PHE A 206 -2.23 8.70 -9.96
C PHE A 206 -1.70 9.37 -11.24
N GLY A 207 -1.45 10.68 -11.16
CA GLY A 207 -0.75 11.40 -12.22
C GLY A 207 0.65 10.82 -12.49
N GLY A 208 1.20 11.07 -13.67
CA GLY A 208 2.56 10.64 -14.02
C GLY A 208 2.72 9.14 -14.31
N GLY A 209 1.63 8.38 -14.37
CA GLY A 209 1.66 6.93 -14.62
C GLY A 209 1.99 6.09 -13.40
N ALA A 210 1.95 6.68 -12.21
CA ALA A 210 2.03 5.95 -10.96
C ALA A 210 0.70 5.26 -10.63
N ALA A 211 0.77 4.11 -9.96
CA ALA A 211 -0.40 3.43 -9.44
C ALA A 211 -0.05 2.61 -8.20
N GLU A 212 -1.06 2.19 -7.45
CA GLU A 212 -0.88 1.28 -6.33
C GLU A 212 -2.02 0.26 -6.24
N VAL A 213 -1.71 -0.88 -5.62
CA VAL A 213 -2.69 -1.86 -5.15
C VAL A 213 -2.19 -2.47 -3.85
N PHE A 214 -3.08 -2.73 -2.91
CA PHE A 214 -2.77 -3.51 -1.72
C PHE A 214 -3.11 -4.98 -1.95
N ALA A 215 -2.23 -5.87 -1.52
CA ALA A 215 -2.39 -7.31 -1.63
C ALA A 215 -1.92 -8.04 -0.37
N LEU A 216 -2.23 -9.33 -0.30
CA LEU A 216 -1.76 -10.25 0.71
C LEU A 216 -0.98 -11.40 0.06
N PRO A 217 0.23 -11.73 0.53
CA PRO A 217 0.97 -12.92 0.08
C PRO A 217 0.17 -14.20 0.35
N ASP A 218 0.49 -15.27 -0.38
CA ASP A 218 -0.13 -16.60 -0.27
C ASP A 218 -1.66 -16.56 -0.22
N ARG A 219 -2.27 -15.69 -1.02
CA ARG A 219 -3.73 -15.50 -1.06
C ARG A 219 -4.35 -15.15 0.30
N GLY A 220 -3.55 -14.58 1.20
CA GLY A 220 -3.94 -14.22 2.57
C GLY A 220 -3.94 -15.36 3.57
N ARG A 221 -3.25 -16.48 3.28
CA ARG A 221 -3.18 -17.67 4.16
C ARG A 221 -2.70 -17.36 5.58
N HIS A 222 -1.78 -16.40 5.73
CA HIS A 222 -1.14 -16.07 7.01
C HIS A 222 -1.80 -14.94 7.78
N ILE A 223 -3.00 -14.50 7.37
CA ILE A 223 -3.75 -13.49 8.11
C ILE A 223 -4.27 -14.08 9.43
N VAL A 224 -4.04 -13.36 10.54
CA VAL A 224 -4.43 -13.82 11.88
C VAL A 224 -5.22 -12.76 12.67
N PRO A 225 -6.42 -13.09 13.17
CA PRO A 225 -7.16 -14.32 12.92
C PRO A 225 -7.66 -14.38 11.46
N PRO A 226 -8.06 -15.55 10.93
CA PRO A 226 -8.66 -15.63 9.59
C PRO A 226 -9.88 -14.71 9.41
N SER A 227 -10.63 -14.45 10.48
CA SER A 227 -11.76 -13.51 10.53
C SER A 227 -11.36 -12.03 10.40
N GLN A 228 -10.07 -11.74 10.25
CA GLN A 228 -9.57 -10.42 9.88
C GLN A 228 -9.91 -10.07 8.43
N ARG A 229 -10.09 -11.08 7.56
CA ARG A 229 -10.53 -10.87 6.18
C ARG A 229 -12.04 -10.70 6.11
N THR A 230 -12.50 -9.69 5.37
CA THR A 230 -13.92 -9.46 5.14
C THR A 230 -14.44 -10.36 4.02
N GLU A 231 -15.75 -10.66 4.02
CA GLU A 231 -16.39 -11.40 2.92
C GLU A 231 -16.24 -10.68 1.57
N ARG A 232 -16.04 -9.35 1.61
CA ARG A 232 -15.80 -8.48 0.46
C ARG A 232 -14.32 -8.40 0.06
N GLY A 233 -13.47 -9.30 0.58
CA GLY A 233 -12.07 -9.43 0.20
C GLY A 233 -11.13 -8.39 0.78
N GLY A 234 -11.61 -7.47 1.61
CA GLY A 234 -10.80 -6.50 2.34
C GLY A 234 -10.31 -7.04 3.69
N LEU A 235 -9.84 -6.14 4.55
CA LEU A 235 -9.41 -6.43 5.92
C LEU A 235 -10.13 -5.53 6.91
N TYR A 236 -10.53 -6.08 8.05
CA TYR A 236 -10.98 -5.28 9.19
C TYR A 236 -9.78 -4.55 9.79
N LEU A 237 -9.97 -3.30 10.22
CA LEU A 237 -8.99 -2.64 11.10
C LEU A 237 -9.38 -3.00 12.56
N ARG A 238 -8.50 -3.72 13.26
CA ARG A 238 -8.70 -4.11 14.66
C ARG A 238 -7.61 -3.51 15.54
N SER A 239 -7.39 -2.21 15.39
CA SER A 239 -6.32 -1.47 16.06
C SER A 239 -6.52 -1.35 17.57
N GLY A 240 -7.68 -1.72 18.13
CA GLY A 240 -7.90 -1.73 19.58
C GLY A 240 -7.68 -0.36 20.24
N PRO A 241 -7.55 -0.32 21.59
CA PRO A 241 -7.23 0.91 22.31
C PRO A 241 -5.88 1.48 21.88
N HIS A 242 -5.79 2.80 21.75
CA HIS A 242 -4.56 3.53 21.40
C HIS A 242 -3.87 3.05 20.11
N ASN A 243 -4.61 2.44 19.17
CA ASN A 243 -4.10 1.88 17.93
C ASN A 243 -2.99 0.81 18.10
N ARG A 244 -3.00 0.03 19.19
CA ARG A 244 -1.97 -1.01 19.47
C ARG A 244 -2.36 -2.45 19.10
N GLY A 245 -3.55 -2.65 18.54
CA GLY A 245 -4.09 -3.93 18.09
C GLY A 245 -3.62 -4.29 16.67
N ASN A 246 -4.30 -5.26 16.04
CA ASN A 246 -3.92 -5.71 14.70
C ASN A 246 -4.27 -4.64 13.64
N GLN A 247 -3.24 -4.01 13.08
CA GLN A 247 -3.31 -3.01 12.02
C GLN A 247 -3.05 -3.58 10.61
N ASN A 248 -3.09 -4.91 10.48
CA ASN A 248 -2.77 -5.67 9.27
C ASN A 248 -1.36 -5.41 8.73
N PRO A 249 -0.30 -5.56 9.55
CA PRO A 249 1.05 -5.22 9.13
C PRO A 249 1.56 -6.08 7.96
N GLY A 250 1.12 -7.33 7.84
CA GLY A 250 1.49 -8.22 6.73
C GLY A 250 0.83 -7.89 5.37
N ARG A 251 0.12 -6.76 5.24
CA ARG A 251 -0.40 -6.30 3.94
C ARG A 251 0.71 -5.64 3.12
N MET A 252 0.72 -5.92 1.83
CA MET A 252 1.73 -5.41 0.91
C MET A 252 1.14 -4.32 0.04
N LYS A 253 1.78 -3.16 0.01
CA LYS A 253 1.55 -2.20 -1.07
C LYS A 253 2.40 -2.62 -2.27
N ILE A 254 1.76 -2.92 -3.39
CA ILE A 254 2.44 -3.05 -4.68
C ILE A 254 2.35 -1.67 -5.33
N TYR A 255 3.50 -1.07 -5.60
CA TYR A 255 3.59 0.24 -6.24
C TYR A 255 4.09 0.10 -7.67
N PHE A 256 3.46 0.83 -8.58
CA PHE A 256 3.84 0.89 -9.98
C PHE A 256 4.44 2.24 -10.27
N ASP A 257 5.66 2.21 -10.77
CA ASP A 257 6.38 3.36 -11.28
C ASP A 257 6.68 3.11 -12.76
N ARG A 258 6.35 4.04 -13.65
CA ARG A 258 6.49 3.83 -15.10
C ARG A 258 7.94 3.59 -15.55
N ARG A 259 8.95 3.96 -14.76
CA ARG A 259 10.36 3.69 -15.05
C ARG A 259 10.75 2.26 -14.66
N LEU A 260 10.23 1.75 -13.55
CA LEU A 260 10.51 0.39 -13.08
C LEU A 260 9.57 -0.65 -13.72
N PHE A 261 8.34 -0.26 -14.01
CA PHE A 261 7.30 -1.06 -14.65
C PHE A 261 6.80 -0.31 -15.90
N PRO A 262 7.49 -0.46 -17.05
CA PRO A 262 7.14 0.27 -18.28
C PRO A 262 5.87 -0.24 -18.98
N ALA A 263 5.40 -1.43 -18.60
CA ALA A 263 4.15 -1.98 -19.11
C ALA A 263 2.92 -1.22 -18.57
N PRO A 264 1.78 -1.24 -19.27
CA PRO A 264 0.53 -0.71 -18.72
C PRO A 264 0.17 -1.39 -17.40
N VAL A 265 -0.17 -0.60 -16.39
CA VAL A 265 -0.63 -1.14 -15.10
C VAL A 265 -1.96 -1.85 -15.32
N PRO A 266 -2.08 -3.16 -14.98
CA PRO A 266 -3.31 -3.88 -15.21
C PRO A 266 -4.44 -3.38 -14.27
N PRO A 267 -5.70 -3.38 -14.71
CA PRO A 267 -6.83 -3.15 -13.83
C PRO A 267 -6.99 -4.33 -12.87
N ILE A 268 -6.76 -4.11 -11.58
CA ILE A 268 -6.89 -5.12 -10.53
C ILE A 268 -8.12 -4.77 -9.70
N ALA A 269 -8.98 -5.75 -9.49
CA ALA A 269 -10.15 -5.65 -8.61
C ALA A 269 -9.88 -6.31 -7.26
N VAL A 270 -10.57 -5.86 -6.21
CA VAL A 270 -10.55 -6.53 -4.90
C VAL A 270 -10.88 -8.01 -5.08
N GLY A 271 -10.11 -8.88 -4.43
CA GLY A 271 -10.27 -10.34 -4.50
C GLY A 271 -9.66 -11.00 -5.75
N ALA A 272 -9.10 -10.24 -6.69
CA ALA A 272 -8.33 -10.81 -7.80
C ALA A 272 -7.11 -11.58 -7.28
N ARG A 273 -6.90 -12.78 -7.83
CA ARG A 273 -5.68 -13.57 -7.58
C ARG A 273 -4.63 -13.11 -8.57
N LEU A 274 -3.44 -12.80 -8.08
CA LEU A 274 -2.32 -12.37 -8.91
C LEU A 274 -1.34 -13.55 -9.03
N GLY A 275 -0.63 -13.62 -10.14
CA GLY A 275 0.63 -14.37 -10.19
C GLY A 275 1.69 -13.71 -9.31
N ASP A 276 2.83 -14.36 -9.16
CA ASP A 276 3.95 -13.84 -8.37
C ASP A 276 4.36 -12.42 -8.81
N VAL A 277 4.49 -11.51 -7.85
CA VAL A 277 4.83 -10.11 -8.11
C VAL A 277 6.25 -9.86 -7.66
N THR A 278 7.16 -9.64 -8.62
CA THR A 278 8.56 -9.35 -8.34
C THR A 278 8.85 -7.85 -8.41
N GLY A 279 9.64 -7.36 -7.46
CA GLY A 279 9.97 -5.95 -7.35
C GLY A 279 11.12 -5.69 -6.38
N VAL A 280 11.31 -4.42 -6.03
CA VAL A 280 12.26 -3.98 -4.99
C VAL A 280 11.52 -3.34 -3.83
N VAL A 281 11.94 -3.62 -2.60
CA VAL A 281 11.31 -3.05 -1.39
C VAL A 281 11.73 -1.59 -1.23
N SER A 282 10.78 -0.76 -0.87
CA SER A 282 10.95 0.66 -0.59
C SER A 282 9.95 1.08 0.49
N TYR A 283 10.00 2.34 0.89
CA TYR A 283 9.05 2.95 1.83
C TYR A 283 8.55 4.28 1.27
N GLY A 284 7.26 4.55 1.42
CA GLY A 284 6.65 5.79 0.93
C GLY A 284 5.21 5.96 1.41
N PHE A 285 4.80 7.22 1.65
CA PHE A 285 3.44 7.55 2.11
C PHE A 285 2.98 6.71 3.32
N GLY A 286 3.86 6.49 4.29
CA GLY A 286 3.52 5.76 5.52
C GLY A 286 3.42 4.23 5.38
N ASN A 287 3.90 3.65 4.28
CA ASN A 287 3.80 2.21 4.03
C ASN A 287 5.10 1.68 3.39
N PHE A 288 5.51 0.48 3.80
CA PHE A 288 6.42 -0.32 2.99
C PHE A 288 5.73 -0.74 1.69
N GLU A 289 6.48 -0.74 0.61
CA GLU A 289 5.99 -1.04 -0.72
C GLU A 289 6.97 -1.91 -1.51
N VAL A 290 6.44 -2.81 -2.32
CA VAL A 290 7.17 -3.52 -3.36
C VAL A 290 6.95 -2.78 -4.66
N ARG A 291 7.99 -2.13 -5.17
CA ARG A 291 7.95 -1.44 -6.47
C ARG A 291 8.11 -2.49 -7.56
N ALA A 292 7.04 -2.79 -8.27
CA ALA A 292 7.02 -3.87 -9.26
C ALA A 292 8.02 -3.59 -10.40
N THR A 293 8.77 -4.62 -10.82
CA THR A 293 9.79 -4.51 -11.87
C THR A 293 9.53 -5.39 -13.08
N ALA A 294 8.51 -6.26 -13.01
CA ALA A 294 8.14 -7.17 -14.09
C ALA A 294 6.63 -7.39 -14.15
N PRO A 295 6.04 -7.57 -15.36
CA PRO A 295 4.64 -7.96 -15.53
C PRO A 295 4.30 -9.27 -14.80
N PHE A 296 3.04 -9.41 -14.41
CA PHE A 296 2.50 -10.58 -13.76
C PHE A 296 1.05 -10.85 -14.22
N GLU A 297 0.58 -12.06 -13.98
CA GLU A 297 -0.79 -12.45 -14.35
C GLU A 297 -1.83 -11.86 -13.38
N VAL A 298 -2.97 -11.41 -13.91
CA VAL A 298 -4.12 -10.97 -13.12
C VAL A 298 -5.29 -11.90 -13.39
N GLY A 299 -5.63 -12.72 -12.40
CA GLY A 299 -6.79 -13.59 -12.41
C GLY A 299 -8.08 -12.82 -12.10
N PRO A 300 -9.25 -13.40 -12.43
CA PRO A 300 -10.54 -12.76 -12.19
C PRO A 300 -10.85 -12.65 -10.69
N THR A 301 -11.62 -11.62 -10.32
CA THR A 301 -12.28 -11.57 -9.02
C THR A 301 -13.60 -12.34 -9.05
N ARG A 302 -13.94 -12.99 -7.93
CA ARG A 302 -15.25 -13.63 -7.72
C ARG A 302 -16.24 -12.73 -7.00
N LEU A 303 -15.82 -11.52 -6.61
CA LEU A 303 -16.68 -10.58 -5.90
C LEU A 303 -17.65 -9.93 -6.87
N LEU A 304 -18.95 -10.16 -6.65
CA LEU A 304 -20.03 -9.51 -7.38
C LEU A 304 -20.56 -8.34 -6.57
N ARG A 305 -21.00 -7.27 -7.24
CA ARG A 305 -21.72 -6.17 -6.58
C ARG A 305 -22.99 -6.72 -5.93
N GLU A 306 -23.23 -6.35 -4.67
CA GLU A 306 -24.37 -6.87 -3.92
C GLU A 306 -25.69 -6.32 -4.45
N ARG A 307 -26.73 -7.15 -4.42
CA ARG A 307 -28.10 -6.72 -4.69
C ARG A 307 -28.93 -7.06 -3.47
N THR A 308 -29.71 -6.10 -2.98
CA THR A 308 -30.56 -6.33 -1.82
C THR A 308 -31.68 -7.31 -2.12
N SER A 309 -32.05 -8.14 -1.15
CA SER A 309 -33.28 -8.92 -1.20
C SER A 309 -34.49 -8.11 -0.72
N LEU A 310 -34.27 -7.01 -0.01
CA LEU A 310 -35.34 -6.16 0.53
C LEU A 310 -36.16 -5.53 -0.59
N ALA A 311 -37.47 -5.47 -0.37
CA ALA A 311 -38.42 -4.74 -1.20
C ALA A 311 -39.44 -4.08 -0.27
N GLY A 312 -39.85 -2.86 -0.58
CA GLY A 312 -41.00 -2.24 0.09
C GLY A 312 -42.31 -2.94 -0.29
N THR A 313 -43.29 -2.89 0.60
CA THR A 313 -44.67 -3.36 0.38
C THR A 313 -45.65 -2.20 0.62
N GLY A 314 -46.96 -2.43 0.51
CA GLY A 314 -47.97 -1.42 0.87
C GLY A 314 -47.79 -0.88 2.30
N ASP A 315 -47.35 -1.72 3.22
CA ASP A 315 -47.24 -1.49 4.66
C ASP A 315 -45.78 -1.49 5.20
N GLN A 316 -44.78 -1.80 4.36
CA GLN A 316 -43.36 -1.78 4.73
C GLN A 316 -42.61 -0.72 3.94
N LEU A 317 -41.82 0.10 4.66
CA LEU A 317 -40.96 1.12 4.11
C LEU A 317 -39.54 0.59 3.94
N SER A 318 -38.96 0.72 2.74
CA SER A 318 -37.54 0.41 2.52
C SER A 318 -36.68 1.68 2.63
N VAL A 319 -35.61 1.65 3.42
CA VAL A 319 -34.68 2.77 3.62
C VAL A 319 -33.26 2.30 3.32
N ALA A 320 -32.51 3.10 2.56
CA ALA A 320 -31.09 2.90 2.31
C ALA A 320 -30.27 4.10 2.84
N SER A 321 -29.07 3.85 3.32
CA SER A 321 -28.04 4.90 3.50
C SER A 321 -26.95 4.68 2.47
N TYR A 322 -26.50 5.76 1.83
CA TYR A 322 -25.59 5.65 0.71
C TYR A 322 -24.63 6.85 0.59
N ASN A 323 -23.34 6.61 0.75
CA ASN A 323 -22.31 7.58 0.43
C ASN A 323 -22.07 7.65 -1.09
N VAL A 324 -22.20 8.85 -1.66
CA VAL A 324 -22.08 9.07 -3.10
C VAL A 324 -20.74 9.66 -3.54
N LEU A 325 -19.77 9.82 -2.63
CA LEU A 325 -18.40 10.28 -2.87
C LEU A 325 -18.29 11.67 -3.53
N ASN A 326 -18.43 12.74 -2.74
CA ASN A 326 -18.33 14.14 -3.17
C ASN A 326 -19.11 14.47 -4.46
N LEU A 327 -20.32 13.95 -4.63
CA LEU A 327 -21.06 14.08 -5.88
C LEU A 327 -21.59 15.50 -6.10
N SER A 328 -21.28 16.12 -7.25
CA SER A 328 -21.77 17.45 -7.63
C SER A 328 -22.66 17.43 -8.90
N ALA A 329 -23.13 18.62 -9.29
CA ALA A 329 -23.83 18.85 -10.56
C ALA A 329 -22.92 18.88 -11.79
N ARG A 330 -21.59 18.91 -11.59
CA ARG A 330 -20.65 19.22 -12.66
C ARG A 330 -20.55 18.13 -13.74
N PRO A 331 -20.13 18.48 -14.97
CA PRO A 331 -20.05 17.51 -16.07
C PRO A 331 -19.10 16.33 -15.81
N GLU A 332 -17.98 16.54 -15.12
CA GLU A 332 -17.00 15.50 -14.77
C GLU A 332 -17.64 14.34 -13.98
N ASP A 333 -18.63 14.62 -13.14
CA ASP A 333 -19.31 13.63 -12.31
C ASP A 333 -20.42 12.87 -13.08
N ALA A 334 -20.62 13.13 -14.37
CA ALA A 334 -21.70 12.51 -15.14
C ALA A 334 -21.62 10.98 -15.18
N ALA A 335 -20.40 10.42 -15.25
CA ALA A 335 -20.20 8.97 -15.22
C ALA A 335 -20.54 8.38 -13.84
N GLN A 336 -20.13 9.06 -12.77
CA GLN A 336 -20.43 8.69 -11.39
C GLN A 336 -21.95 8.73 -11.13
N ARG A 337 -22.65 9.79 -11.55
CA ARG A 337 -24.12 9.88 -11.43
C ARG A 337 -24.84 8.71 -12.11
N ARG A 338 -24.41 8.33 -13.32
CA ARG A 338 -24.99 7.16 -14.03
C ARG A 338 -24.76 5.86 -13.27
N ALA A 339 -23.55 5.66 -12.72
CA ALA A 339 -23.23 4.48 -11.93
C ALA A 339 -24.08 4.41 -10.64
N LEU A 340 -24.16 5.53 -9.91
CA LEU A 340 -24.97 5.66 -8.69
C LEU A 340 -26.46 5.43 -8.96
N ALA A 341 -26.98 5.98 -10.06
CA ALA A 341 -28.36 5.76 -10.47
C ALA A 341 -28.65 4.28 -10.75
N ALA A 342 -27.78 3.60 -11.52
CA ALA A 342 -27.91 2.16 -11.75
C ALA A 342 -27.84 1.37 -10.43
N GLN A 343 -27.00 1.77 -9.48
CA GLN A 343 -26.92 1.14 -8.16
C GLN A 343 -28.20 1.34 -7.35
N ILE A 344 -28.79 2.54 -7.36
CA ILE A 344 -30.07 2.82 -6.69
C ILE A 344 -31.19 1.96 -7.28
N VAL A 345 -31.23 1.81 -8.60
CA VAL A 345 -32.30 1.06 -9.29
C VAL A 345 -32.10 -0.45 -9.18
N GLU A 346 -30.94 -0.96 -9.58
CA GLU A 346 -30.71 -2.40 -9.72
C GLU A 346 -30.23 -3.06 -8.43
N ASN A 347 -29.32 -2.40 -7.69
CA ASN A 347 -28.68 -2.99 -6.51
C ASN A 347 -29.49 -2.73 -5.24
N LEU A 348 -30.02 -1.52 -5.07
CA LEU A 348 -30.84 -1.14 -3.91
C LEU A 348 -32.34 -1.35 -4.13
N LYS A 349 -32.77 -1.73 -5.33
CA LYS A 349 -34.17 -1.98 -5.70
C LYS A 349 -35.11 -0.78 -5.41
N THR A 350 -34.66 0.42 -5.75
CA THR A 350 -35.48 1.66 -5.70
C THR A 350 -36.14 1.91 -4.34
N PRO A 351 -35.37 2.08 -3.26
CA PRO A 351 -35.93 2.19 -1.91
C PRO A 351 -36.81 3.43 -1.76
N ASP A 352 -37.85 3.36 -0.94
CA ASP A 352 -38.73 4.50 -0.64
C ASP A 352 -38.00 5.74 -0.11
N ILE A 353 -36.91 5.56 0.66
CA ILE A 353 -36.02 6.64 1.13
C ILE A 353 -34.55 6.25 0.87
N VAL A 354 -33.76 7.20 0.36
CA VAL A 354 -32.29 7.12 0.31
C VAL A 354 -31.69 8.26 1.13
N ALA A 355 -31.03 7.95 2.23
CA ALA A 355 -30.23 8.88 3.01
C ALA A 355 -28.82 8.96 2.41
N LEU A 356 -28.57 10.03 1.65
CA LEU A 356 -27.33 10.29 0.95
C LEU A 356 -26.31 10.97 1.86
N GLN A 357 -25.04 10.57 1.71
CA GLN A 357 -23.88 11.23 2.30
C GLN A 357 -22.97 11.72 1.19
N GLU A 358 -22.20 12.77 1.48
CA GLU A 358 -21.24 13.36 0.53
C GLU A 358 -21.86 13.97 -0.74
N ILE A 359 -23.02 14.60 -0.62
CA ILE A 359 -23.57 15.44 -1.69
C ILE A 359 -22.82 16.77 -1.65
N GLN A 360 -22.29 17.22 -2.80
CA GLN A 360 -21.72 18.55 -3.05
C GLN A 360 -22.78 19.58 -3.47
N ASP A 361 -22.44 20.87 -3.36
CA ASP A 361 -23.31 21.97 -3.75
C ASP A 361 -23.30 22.04 -5.28
N ASN A 362 -23.97 23.05 -5.83
CA ASN A 362 -24.07 23.21 -7.26
C ASN A 362 -22.72 23.54 -7.92
N SER A 363 -21.78 24.14 -7.18
CA SER A 363 -20.46 24.54 -7.69
C SER A 363 -19.38 23.51 -7.39
N GLY A 364 -19.64 22.45 -6.62
CA GLY A 364 -18.74 21.31 -6.43
C GLY A 364 -17.64 21.60 -5.40
N GLU A 365 -16.38 21.57 -5.83
CA GLU A 365 -15.22 21.95 -5.02
C GLU A 365 -14.75 23.39 -5.30
N THR A 366 -15.53 24.19 -6.03
CA THR A 366 -15.19 25.58 -6.31
C THR A 366 -15.63 26.43 -5.12
N ASP A 367 -14.66 27.07 -4.48
CA ASP A 367 -14.87 27.98 -3.37
C ASP A 367 -15.41 29.34 -3.87
N ASP A 368 -16.73 29.39 -4.13
CA ASP A 368 -17.44 30.58 -4.63
C ASP A 368 -18.60 31.05 -3.73
N GLY A 369 -18.70 30.49 -2.52
CA GLY A 369 -19.76 30.79 -1.55
C GLY A 369 -21.11 30.12 -1.83
N THR A 370 -21.21 29.27 -2.86
CA THR A 370 -22.44 28.52 -3.15
C THR A 370 -22.66 27.41 -2.13
N THR A 371 -23.85 27.40 -1.50
CA THR A 371 -24.24 26.34 -0.54
C THR A 371 -25.42 25.49 -1.02
N ASP A 372 -26.19 25.96 -2.01
CA ASP A 372 -27.34 25.23 -2.58
C ASP A 372 -26.86 23.97 -3.31
N ALA A 373 -27.53 22.83 -3.05
CA ALA A 373 -27.28 21.55 -3.71
C ALA A 373 -28.43 21.12 -4.65
N GLY A 374 -29.41 21.99 -4.88
CA GLY A 374 -30.59 21.65 -5.66
C GLY A 374 -30.27 21.20 -7.09
N ALA A 375 -29.26 21.75 -7.75
CA ALA A 375 -28.85 21.30 -9.09
C ALA A 375 -28.22 19.90 -9.03
N THR A 376 -27.36 19.64 -8.05
CA THR A 376 -26.74 18.33 -7.81
C THR A 376 -27.80 17.25 -7.60
N LEU A 377 -28.76 17.50 -6.71
CA LEU A 377 -29.84 16.56 -6.44
C LEU A 377 -30.76 16.36 -7.66
N ARG A 378 -31.09 17.43 -8.40
CA ARG A 378 -31.88 17.34 -9.64
C ARG A 378 -31.21 16.52 -10.75
N VAL A 379 -29.89 16.56 -10.88
CA VAL A 379 -29.21 15.75 -11.91
C VAL A 379 -29.09 14.28 -11.46
N LEU A 380 -28.98 14.01 -10.16
CA LEU A 380 -29.00 12.65 -9.63
C LEU A 380 -30.39 12.01 -9.80
N THR A 381 -31.47 12.68 -9.42
CA THR A 381 -32.83 12.11 -9.55
C THR A 381 -33.22 11.90 -11.01
N ARG A 382 -32.81 12.78 -11.92
CA ARG A 382 -32.97 12.56 -13.37
C ARG A 382 -32.17 11.36 -13.87
N ALA A 383 -30.96 11.14 -13.38
CA ALA A 383 -30.18 9.96 -13.71
C ALA A 383 -30.86 8.67 -13.22
N VAL A 384 -31.48 8.69 -12.04
CA VAL A 384 -32.28 7.57 -11.51
C VAL A 384 -33.47 7.25 -12.41
N VAL A 385 -34.24 8.26 -12.83
CA VAL A 385 -35.34 8.08 -13.80
C VAL A 385 -34.82 7.52 -15.13
N ALA A 386 -33.71 8.05 -15.64
CA ALA A 386 -33.10 7.55 -16.88
C ALA A 386 -32.60 6.09 -16.77
N ALA A 387 -32.25 5.63 -15.57
CA ALA A 387 -31.90 4.24 -15.30
C ALA A 387 -33.13 3.33 -15.10
N GLY A 388 -34.35 3.85 -15.26
CA GLY A 388 -35.61 3.10 -15.08
C GLY A 388 -36.16 3.11 -13.65
N GLY A 389 -35.62 3.98 -12.77
CA GLY A 389 -36.09 4.17 -11.41
C GLY A 389 -37.29 5.12 -11.28
N PRO A 390 -37.84 5.26 -10.07
CA PRO A 390 -38.92 6.20 -9.81
C PRO A 390 -38.42 7.66 -9.81
N GLU A 391 -39.35 8.58 -9.95
CA GLU A 391 -39.10 9.98 -9.62
C GLU A 391 -38.99 10.15 -8.10
N TYR A 392 -37.85 10.69 -7.67
CA TYR A 392 -37.60 11.03 -6.27
C TYR A 392 -37.78 12.53 -6.06
N SER A 393 -38.48 12.90 -5.01
CA SER A 393 -38.34 14.20 -4.37
C SER A 393 -37.10 14.19 -3.48
N PHE A 394 -36.57 15.37 -3.15
CA PHE A 394 -35.40 15.47 -2.29
C PHE A 394 -35.53 16.56 -1.24
N PHE A 395 -34.74 16.42 -0.18
CA PHE A 395 -34.60 17.39 0.89
C PHE A 395 -33.17 17.38 1.41
N ASP A 396 -32.61 18.55 1.64
CA ASP A 396 -31.32 18.75 2.27
C ASP A 396 -31.36 19.98 3.19
N VAL A 397 -30.33 20.10 4.03
CA VAL A 397 -30.08 21.30 4.82
C VAL A 397 -28.73 21.83 4.41
N ALA A 398 -28.72 22.95 3.70
CA ALA A 398 -27.49 23.60 3.27
C ALA A 398 -26.64 23.97 4.50
N PRO A 399 -25.35 23.60 4.54
CA PRO A 399 -24.47 24.05 5.59
C PRO A 399 -24.12 25.53 5.41
N ALA A 400 -23.56 26.13 6.45
CA ALA A 400 -22.89 27.42 6.32
C ALA A 400 -21.62 27.26 5.47
N ASP A 401 -21.33 28.28 4.67
CA ASP A 401 -20.21 28.28 3.71
C ASP A 401 -18.85 28.06 4.40
N GLY A 402 -18.07 27.11 3.86
CA GLY A 402 -16.75 26.73 4.38
C GLY A 402 -16.76 26.13 5.79
N ARG A 403 -17.94 25.81 6.35
CA ARG A 403 -18.06 25.27 7.72
C ARG A 403 -18.19 23.77 7.79
N ALA A 404 -18.80 23.15 6.77
CA ALA A 404 -18.98 21.71 6.70
C ALA A 404 -18.50 21.19 5.35
N GLY A 405 -17.66 20.17 5.40
CA GLY A 405 -17.25 19.39 4.24
C GLY A 405 -15.79 18.99 4.30
N GLY A 406 -15.54 17.71 4.04
CA GLY A 406 -14.20 17.12 4.04
C GLY A 406 -13.36 17.45 2.80
N ALA A 407 -13.94 18.08 1.79
CA ALA A 407 -13.25 18.52 0.56
C ALA A 407 -12.97 20.03 0.64
N PRO A 408 -11.72 20.49 0.40
CA PRO A 408 -11.42 21.92 0.32
C PRO A 408 -12.32 22.66 -0.67
N GLY A 409 -12.91 23.77 -0.24
CA GLY A 409 -13.78 24.62 -1.08
C GLY A 409 -15.20 24.09 -1.33
N GLY A 410 -15.54 22.86 -0.90
CA GLY A 410 -16.87 22.30 -1.10
C GLY A 410 -17.72 22.29 0.17
N ASN A 411 -19.03 22.50 0.03
CA ASN A 411 -19.97 22.58 1.16
C ASN A 411 -20.70 21.26 1.45
N ILE A 412 -19.99 20.13 1.56
CA ILE A 412 -20.57 18.77 1.61
C ILE A 412 -21.68 18.61 2.67
N ARG A 413 -22.79 17.94 2.29
CA ARG A 413 -23.94 17.68 3.17
C ARG A 413 -24.51 16.26 3.07
N ASN A 414 -25.35 15.92 4.05
CA ASN A 414 -26.31 14.83 3.91
C ASN A 414 -27.57 15.33 3.18
N ALA A 415 -28.17 14.48 2.38
CA ALA A 415 -29.45 14.77 1.72
C ALA A 415 -30.34 13.53 1.74
N PHE A 416 -31.63 13.70 1.48
CA PHE A 416 -32.60 12.61 1.41
C PHE A 416 -33.27 12.63 0.06
N LEU A 417 -33.32 11.47 -0.61
CA LEU A 417 -34.26 11.22 -1.69
C LEU A 417 -35.46 10.45 -1.12
N TYR A 418 -36.67 10.79 -1.51
CA TYR A 418 -37.87 10.08 -1.07
C TYR A 418 -38.96 10.02 -2.16
N ARG A 419 -39.71 8.92 -2.18
CA ARG A 419 -40.86 8.74 -3.09
C ARG A 419 -42.07 9.49 -2.51
N SER A 420 -42.47 10.60 -3.12
CA SER A 420 -43.53 11.47 -2.61
C SER A 420 -44.91 10.80 -2.51
N GLY A 421 -45.17 9.77 -3.33
CA GLY A 421 -46.38 8.93 -3.22
C GLY A 421 -46.38 7.95 -2.03
N ARG A 422 -45.28 7.88 -1.27
CA ARG A 422 -45.07 6.93 -0.16
C ARG A 422 -44.74 7.65 1.14
N VAL A 423 -43.96 8.72 1.05
CA VAL A 423 -43.44 9.47 2.20
C VAL A 423 -43.58 10.97 1.94
N ARG A 424 -43.89 11.72 3.01
CA ARG A 424 -43.90 13.19 3.00
C ARG A 424 -43.08 13.70 4.18
N LEU A 425 -42.21 14.69 3.94
CA LEU A 425 -41.52 15.42 5.00
C LEU A 425 -42.55 16.22 5.83
N ILE A 426 -42.58 16.01 7.14
CA ILE A 426 -43.46 16.75 8.07
C ILE A 426 -42.70 17.87 8.76
N SER A 427 -41.50 17.58 9.26
CA SER A 427 -40.61 18.52 9.92
C SER A 427 -39.16 18.04 9.80
N PHE A 428 -38.20 18.92 10.09
CA PHE A 428 -36.79 18.58 10.20
C PHE A 428 -36.18 19.30 11.42
N ALA A 429 -35.10 18.73 11.95
CA ALA A 429 -34.27 19.33 12.99
C ALA A 429 -32.80 18.99 12.71
N SER A 430 -31.92 19.99 12.79
CA SER A 430 -30.49 19.78 12.64
C SER A 430 -29.90 19.14 13.88
N LEU A 431 -29.07 18.11 13.70
CA LEU A 431 -28.34 17.48 14.80
C LEU A 431 -27.08 18.29 15.16
N THR A 432 -27.21 19.25 16.07
CA THR A 432 -26.08 19.96 16.69
C THR A 432 -25.44 19.12 17.80
N PRO A 433 -24.19 19.39 18.20
CA PRO A 433 -23.60 18.77 19.40
C PRO A 433 -24.51 18.86 20.63
N ASP A 434 -25.17 20.00 20.83
CA ASP A 434 -26.13 20.20 21.92
C ASP A 434 -27.36 19.30 21.78
N SER A 435 -27.90 19.13 20.57
CA SER A 435 -29.03 18.24 20.33
C SER A 435 -28.66 16.77 20.54
N LEU A 436 -27.42 16.38 20.19
CA LEU A 436 -26.89 15.04 20.40
C LEU A 436 -26.67 14.80 21.90
N ALA A 437 -26.09 15.76 22.61
CA ALA A 437 -25.93 15.71 24.05
C ALA A 437 -27.28 15.61 24.78
N ALA A 438 -28.28 16.41 24.35
CA ALA A 438 -29.64 16.35 24.87
C ALA A 438 -30.34 15.01 24.58
N ALA A 439 -29.99 14.36 23.46
CA ALA A 439 -30.44 13.00 23.12
C ALA A 439 -29.62 11.88 23.81
N GLY A 440 -28.71 12.23 24.72
CA GLY A 440 -27.90 11.28 25.48
C GLY A 440 -26.66 10.75 24.74
N ALA A 441 -26.29 11.32 23.59
CA ALA A 441 -25.02 11.01 22.95
C ALA A 441 -23.88 11.59 23.78
N GLN A 442 -22.98 10.73 24.25
CA GLN A 442 -21.74 11.18 24.87
C GLN A 442 -20.79 11.68 23.78
N ALA A 443 -20.17 12.84 24.00
CA ALA A 443 -19.08 13.30 23.16
C ALA A 443 -18.01 12.21 23.11
N ALA A 444 -17.54 11.87 21.90
CA ALA A 444 -16.38 11.00 21.77
C ALA A 444 -15.23 11.64 22.57
N ARG A 445 -14.72 10.92 23.57
CA ARG A 445 -13.51 11.35 24.28
C ARG A 445 -12.39 11.38 23.23
N ALA A 446 -11.92 12.60 22.93
CA ALA A 446 -10.83 12.86 21.99
C ALA A 446 -9.54 12.17 22.42
#